data_AF-A0A0F3GN85-F1
#
_entry.id   AF-A0A0F3GN85-F1
#
_cell.length_a   1.000
_cell.length_b   1.000
_cell.length_c   1.000
_cell.angle_alpha   90.00
_cell.angle_beta   90.00
_cell.angle_gamma   90.00
#
_symmetry.space_group_name_H-M   'P 1'
#
loop_
_entity.id
_entity.type
_entity.pdbx_description
1 polymer ?
#
loop_
_entity_poly.entity_id
_entity_poly.type
_entity_poly.pdbx_seq_one_letter_code
_entity_poly.pdbx_strand_id
1 'polypeptide(L)' 'MDEASIPNEDASASLTIAQSRISKHSGPLPAPQTLAGYESILPGSAERIVAMAENNLKHKHECDKEKLR' A
#
# COMPACT_ATOMS: atom_id res chain seq x y z
N MET A 1 32.45 -53.26 -23.83
CA MET A 1 31.85 -53.15 -22.49
C MET A 1 32.21 -51.75 -22.05
N ASP A 2 31.44 -50.80 -22.53
CA ASP A 2 31.75 -49.39 -22.47
C ASP A 2 31.05 -48.80 -21.26
N GLU A 3 31.84 -48.55 -20.22
CA GLU A 3 31.41 -47.90 -18.99
C GLU A 3 31.39 -46.39 -19.24
N ALA A 4 30.28 -45.92 -19.82
CA ALA A 4 30.04 -44.49 -19.97
C ALA A 4 29.56 -43.92 -18.62
N SER A 5 30.48 -43.20 -17.98
CA SER A 5 30.27 -42.34 -16.83
C SER A 5 29.07 -41.40 -17.06
N ILE A 6 28.08 -41.45 -16.17
CA ILE A 6 26.96 -40.51 -16.15
C ILE A 6 27.43 -39.30 -15.32
N PRO A 7 27.48 -38.07 -15.89
CA PRO A 7 27.80 -36.88 -15.13
C PRO A 7 26.56 -36.44 -14.33
N ASN A 8 26.72 -36.35 -13.02
CA ASN A 8 25.75 -35.73 -12.12
C ASN A 8 25.76 -34.21 -12.32
N GLU A 9 24.80 -33.69 -13.07
CA GLU A 9 24.46 -32.26 -13.09
C GLU A 9 23.37 -32.03 -12.04
N ASP A 10 23.80 -31.68 -10.83
CA ASP A 10 22.97 -31.03 -9.82
C ASP A 10 22.45 -29.70 -10.41
N ALA A 11 21.38 -29.80 -11.19
CA ALA A 11 20.63 -28.67 -11.72
C ALA A 11 20.01 -27.92 -10.54
N SER A 12 20.75 -26.95 -10.01
CA SER A 12 20.27 -25.98 -9.03
C SER A 12 19.18 -25.13 -9.69
N ALA A 13 17.95 -25.64 -9.67
CA ALA A 13 16.77 -24.94 -10.14
C ALA A 13 16.54 -23.73 -9.24
N SER A 14 16.98 -22.55 -9.70
CA SER A 14 16.73 -21.28 -9.02
C SER A 14 15.24 -20.94 -9.15
N LEU A 15 14.47 -21.28 -8.11
CA LEU A 15 13.04 -20.98 -8.02
C LEU A 15 12.84 -19.47 -7.85
N THR A 16 12.40 -18.79 -8.91
CA THR A 16 12.07 -17.37 -8.85
C THR A 16 10.67 -17.21 -8.26
N ILE A 17 10.58 -16.82 -6.99
CA ILE A 17 9.30 -16.56 -6.31
C ILE A 17 8.84 -15.14 -6.63
N ALA A 18 7.72 -15.00 -7.34
CA ALA A 18 7.05 -13.72 -7.52
C ALA A 18 6.40 -13.29 -6.18
N GLN A 19 6.98 -12.28 -5.52
CA GLN A 19 6.41 -11.69 -4.31
C GLN A 19 5.38 -10.61 -4.66
N SER A 20 4.11 -10.83 -4.32
CA SER A 20 3.08 -9.79 -4.36
C SER A 20 3.28 -8.81 -3.19
N ARG A 21 3.36 -7.51 -3.48
CA ARG A 21 3.39 -6.44 -2.46
C ARG A 21 1.98 -5.93 -2.23
N ILE A 22 1.47 -6.11 -1.00
CA ILE A 22 0.19 -5.55 -0.56
C ILE A 22 0.49 -4.34 0.33
N SER A 23 0.10 -3.15 -0.13
CA SER A 23 0.12 -1.93 0.69
C SER A 23 -1.25 -1.71 1.32
N LYS A 24 -1.31 -1.59 2.64
CA LYS A 24 -2.54 -1.23 3.38
C LYS A 24 -2.32 0.10 4.07
N HIS A 25 -3.28 1.00 3.92
CA HIS A 25 -3.29 2.26 4.63
C HIS A 25 -4.56 2.33 5.47
N SER A 26 -4.42 2.86 6.69
CA SER A 26 -5.51 3.07 7.62
C SER A 26 -5.40 4.49 8.15
N GLY A 27 -6.54 5.12 8.36
CA GLY A 27 -6.64 6.50 8.78
C GLY A 27 -7.55 7.31 7.85
N PRO A 28 -7.73 8.60 8.17
CA PRO A 28 -8.64 9.48 7.45
C PRO A 28 -8.08 9.96 6.11
N LEU A 29 -6.79 9.72 5.84
CA LEU A 29 -6.11 10.08 4.61
C LEU A 29 -5.72 8.85 3.78
N PRO A 30 -5.81 8.94 2.44
CA PRO A 30 -5.32 7.90 1.55
C PRO A 30 -3.78 7.82 1.55
N ALA A 31 -3.23 6.78 0.93
CA ALA A 31 -1.79 6.65 0.74
C ALA A 31 -1.22 7.84 -0.06
N PRO A 32 0.05 8.25 0.18
CA PRO A 32 0.66 9.35 -0.56
C PRO A 32 0.63 9.17 -2.08
N GLN A 33 0.88 7.95 -2.56
CA GLN A 33 0.84 7.61 -3.99
C GLN A 33 -0.58 7.75 -4.56
N THR A 34 -1.60 7.33 -3.82
CA THR A 34 -3.00 7.50 -4.22
C THR A 34 -3.40 8.98 -4.23
N LEU A 35 -2.99 9.75 -3.22
CA LEU A 35 -3.25 11.18 -3.13
C LEU A 35 -2.62 11.94 -4.31
N ALA A 36 -1.38 11.61 -4.66
CA ALA A 36 -0.71 12.17 -5.83
C ALA A 36 -1.41 11.79 -7.15
N GLY A 37 -1.98 10.58 -7.23
CA GLY A 37 -2.80 10.16 -8.37
C GLY A 37 -4.09 10.96 -8.52
N TYR A 38 -4.75 11.33 -7.43
CA TYR A 38 -5.91 12.21 -7.49
C TYR A 38 -5.53 13.60 -8.00
N GLU A 39 -4.43 14.18 -7.48
CA GLU A 39 -3.98 15.51 -7.87
C GLU A 39 -3.62 15.58 -9.36
N SER A 40 -2.99 14.54 -9.89
CA SER A 40 -2.62 14.51 -11.31
C SER A 40 -3.83 14.39 -12.25
N ILE A 41 -4.89 13.70 -11.83
CA ILE A 41 -6.14 13.57 -12.60
C ILE A 41 -6.99 14.83 -12.49
N LEU A 42 -7.07 15.42 -11.30
CA LEU A 42 -7.84 16.61 -11.02
C LEU A 42 -7.07 17.52 -10.07
N PRO A 43 -6.46 18.61 -10.57
CA PRO A 43 -5.75 19.56 -9.75
C PRO A 43 -6.62 20.16 -8.63
N GLY A 44 -6.05 20.34 -7.45
CA GLY A 44 -6.73 20.78 -6.24
C GLY A 44 -7.60 19.70 -5.59
N SER A 45 -7.52 18.45 -6.03
CA SER A 45 -8.24 17.35 -5.37
C SER A 45 -7.52 16.88 -4.11
N ALA A 46 -6.17 16.90 -4.09
CA ALA A 46 -5.44 16.50 -2.89
C ALA A 46 -5.75 17.42 -1.71
N GLU A 47 -5.76 18.73 -1.94
CA GLU A 47 -6.13 19.73 -0.93
C GLU A 47 -7.56 19.51 -0.41
N ARG A 48 -8.53 19.29 -1.31
CA ARG A 48 -9.92 19.02 -0.92
C ARG A 48 -10.06 17.73 -0.10
N ILE A 49 -9.30 16.68 -0.44
CA ILE A 49 -9.29 15.42 0.32
C ILE A 49 -8.72 15.65 1.72
N VAL A 50 -7.62 16.39 1.83
CA VAL A 50 -7.00 16.71 3.12
C VAL A 50 -7.95 17.53 3.98
N ALA A 51 -8.54 18.60 3.43
CA ALA A 51 -9.50 19.44 4.13
C ALA A 51 -10.74 18.64 4.60
N MET A 52 -11.24 17.72 3.78
CA MET A 52 -12.34 16.84 4.14
C MET A 52 -11.97 15.93 5.33
N ALA A 53 -10.76 15.35 5.32
CA ALA A 53 -10.27 14.53 6.41
C ALA A 53 -10.12 15.32 7.72
N GLU A 54 -9.56 16.53 7.66
CA GLU A 54 -9.41 17.43 8.80
C GLU A 54 -10.76 17.82 9.41
N ASN A 55 -11.74 18.17 8.57
CA ASN A 55 -13.09 18.50 9.02
C ASN A 55 -13.77 17.32 9.72
N ASN A 56 -13.62 16.11 9.19
CA ASN A 56 -14.15 14.90 9.81
C ASN A 56 -13.48 14.61 11.16
N LEU A 57 -12.16 14.78 11.26
CA LEU A 57 -11.43 14.65 12.53
C LEU A 57 -11.91 15.67 13.56
N LYS A 58 -12.07 16.94 13.15
CA LYS A 58 -12.59 17.99 14.02
C LYS A 58 -13.97 17.65 14.56
N HIS A 59 -14.88 17.21 13.69
CA HIS A 59 -16.23 16.81 14.07
C HIS A 59 -16.21 15.63 15.06
N LYS A 60 -15.40 14.59 14.80
CA LYS A 60 -15.24 13.46 15.73
C LYS A 60 -14.75 13.91 17.10
N HIS A 61 -13.72 14.75 17.13
CA HIS A 61 -13.17 15.28 18.39
C HIS A 61 -14.21 16.11 19.17
N GLU A 62 -15.09 16.83 18.47
CA GLU A 62 -16.16 17.59 19.10
C GLU A 62 -17.21 16.65 19.73
N CYS A 63 -17.68 15.64 19.00
CA CYS A 63 -18.58 14.63 19.55
C CYS A 63 -17.97 13.86 20.73
N ASP A 64 -16.68 13.54 20.67
CA ASP A 64 -16.00 12.83 21.76
C ASP A 64 -15.87 13.71 23.01
N LYS A 65 -15.63 15.01 22.84
CA LYS A 65 -15.65 15.99 23.94
C LYS A 65 -17.04 16.13 24.57
N GLU A 66 -18.09 16.11 23.75
CA GLU A 66 -19.48 16.17 24.24
C GLU A 66 -19.82 14.94 25.09
N LYS A 67 -19.40 13.74 24.66
CA LYS A 67 -19.65 12.49 25.39
C LYS A 67 -18.89 12.37 26.71
N LEU A 68 -17.82 13.14 26.91
CA LEU A 68 -17.01 13.12 28.13
C LEU A 68 -17.53 14.10 29.20
N ARG A 69 -18.56 14.88 28.89
CA ARG A 69 -19.25 15.80 29.81
C ARG A 69 -20.43 15.12 30.48
#